data_AF-A0A3D5CXH3-F1
#
_entry.id   AF-A0A3D5CXH3-F1
#
_cell.length_a   1.000
_cell.length_b   1.000
_cell.length_c   1.000
_cell.angle_alpha   90.00
_cell.angle_beta   90.00
_cell.angle_gamma   90.00
#
_symmetry.space_group_name_H-M   'P 1'
#
loop_
_entity.id
_entity.type
_entity.pdbx_description
1 polymer ?
#
loop_
_entity_poly.entity_id
_entity_poly.type
_entity_poly.pdbx_seq_one_letter_code
_entity_poly.pdbx_strand_id
1 'polypeptide(L)'
;MNYKAVIFDMDGLLFDTEIVYYEASQMVADQMGFPYDKELYLKYLGVSDEEVWANYHQIFASFGKNNVQKFINDAYEETIR
;
A
#
# COMPACT_ATOMS: atom_id res chain seq x y z
N MET A 1 -8.65 13.82 35.23
CA MET A 1 -7.76 12.80 34.63
C MET A 1 -6.32 13.32 34.68
N ASN A 2 -5.34 12.51 35.07
CA ASN A 2 -3.92 12.88 35.07
C ASN A 2 -3.15 11.83 34.25
N TYR A 3 -2.95 12.10 32.95
CA TYR A 3 -2.22 11.22 32.05
C TYR A 3 -0.72 11.50 32.17
N LYS A 4 0.11 10.44 32.25
CA LYS A 4 1.57 10.57 32.38
C LYS A 4 2.33 10.48 31.05
N ALA A 5 1.71 9.94 30.01
CA ALA A 5 2.26 9.88 28.66
C ALA A 5 1.13 9.61 27.65
N VAL A 6 1.37 10.01 26.39
CA VAL A 6 0.54 9.71 25.22
C VAL A 6 1.48 9.19 24.14
N ILE A 7 1.13 8.10 23.48
CA ILE A 7 1.85 7.55 22.33
C ILE A 7 1.05 7.92 21.09
N PHE A 8 1.71 8.56 20.14
CA PHE A 8 1.15 8.95 18.85
C PHE A 8 1.66 7.98 17.80
N ASP A 9 0.76 7.55 16.94
CA ASP A 9 1.15 6.87 15.71
C ASP A 9 1.84 7.87 14.77
N MET A 10 2.70 7.39 13.88
CA MET A 10 3.50 8.25 13.01
C MET A 10 2.81 8.46 11.65
N ASP A 11 2.44 7.36 11.00
CA ASP A 11 1.85 7.35 9.66
C ASP A 11 0.36 7.72 9.73
N GLY A 12 -0.08 8.63 8.85
CA GLY A 12 -1.47 9.11 8.81
C GLY A 12 -1.88 10.07 9.94
N LEU A 13 -0.99 10.32 10.92
CA LEU A 13 -1.24 11.22 12.05
C LEU A 13 -0.27 12.41 12.11
N LEU A 14 1.04 12.16 11.96
CA LEU A 14 2.07 13.22 11.95
C LEU A 14 2.49 13.61 10.53
N PHE A 15 2.42 12.68 9.58
CA PHE A 15 2.67 12.91 8.16
C PHE A 15 1.58 12.27 7.32
N ASP A 16 1.19 12.96 6.24
CA ASP A 16 0.22 12.46 5.24
C ASP A 16 0.92 11.52 4.24
N THR A 17 1.73 10.59 4.76
CA THR A 17 2.50 9.61 3.97
C THR A 17 1.60 8.57 3.32
N GLU A 18 0.39 8.34 3.86
CA GLU A 18 -0.58 7.38 3.35
C GLU A 18 -1.07 7.72 1.94
N ILE A 19 -1.22 9.01 1.62
CA ILE A 19 -1.66 9.44 0.29
C ILE A 19 -0.61 9.08 -0.78
N VAL A 20 0.68 9.22 -0.46
CA VAL A 20 1.77 8.98 -1.43
C VAL A 20 1.83 7.51 -1.83
N TYR A 21 1.72 6.59 -0.87
CA TYR A 21 1.68 5.15 -1.14
C TYR A 21 0.47 4.76 -1.99
N TYR A 22 -0.69 5.33 -1.70
CA TYR A 22 -1.90 5.09 -2.47
C TYR A 22 -1.77 5.60 -3.91
N GLU A 23 -1.33 6.85 -4.09
CA GLU A 23 -1.20 7.46 -5.42
C GLU A 23 -0.19 6.73 -6.31
N ALA A 24 0.98 6.35 -5.75
CA ALA A 24 1.98 5.57 -6.47
C ALA A 24 1.45 4.20 -6.88
N SER A 25 0.80 3.48 -5.95
CA SER A 25 0.20 2.18 -6.22
C SER A 25 -0.91 2.26 -7.27
N GLN A 26 -1.80 3.25 -7.17
CA GLN A 26 -2.87 3.47 -8.14
C GLN A 26 -2.31 3.77 -9.53
N MET A 27 -1.29 4.63 -9.63
CA MET A 27 -0.70 4.99 -10.92
C MET A 27 -0.09 3.77 -11.62
N VAL A 28 0.67 2.93 -10.90
CA VAL A 28 1.25 1.71 -11.47
C VAL A 28 0.15 0.70 -11.81
N ALA A 29 -0.87 0.57 -10.96
CA ALA A 29 -2.00 -0.30 -11.23
C ALA A 29 -2.73 0.07 -12.53
N ASP A 30 -2.99 1.36 -12.75
CA ASP A 30 -3.63 1.87 -13.98
C ASP A 30 -2.78 1.57 -15.22
N GLN A 31 -1.45 1.71 -15.13
CA GLN A 31 -0.52 1.39 -16.22
C GLN A 31 -0.49 -0.09 -16.56
N MET A 32 -0.61 -0.96 -15.55
CA MET A 32 -0.51 -2.41 -15.69
C MET A 32 -1.87 -3.11 -15.82
N GLY A 33 -2.97 -2.39 -15.67
CA GLY A 33 -4.35 -2.89 -15.76
C GLY A 33 -4.84 -3.66 -14.53
N PHE A 34 -4.25 -3.42 -13.35
CA PHE A 34 -4.72 -4.04 -12.11
C PHE A 34 -5.99 -3.32 -11.60
N PRO A 35 -7.01 -4.06 -11.13
CA PRO A 35 -8.19 -3.47 -10.49
C PRO A 35 -7.82 -3.07 -9.06
N TYR A 36 -7.12 -1.93 -8.95
CA TYR A 36 -6.71 -1.32 -7.70
C TYR A 36 -7.55 -0.07 -7.46
N ASP A 37 -8.04 0.09 -6.24
CA ASP A 37 -8.79 1.26 -5.83
C ASP A 37 -8.51 1.61 -4.36
N LYS A 38 -9.06 2.75 -3.92
CA LYS A 38 -8.90 3.24 -2.56
C LYS A 38 -9.48 2.28 -1.52
N GLU A 39 -10.54 1.54 -1.84
CA GLU A 39 -11.16 0.61 -0.90
C GLU A 39 -10.22 -0.56 -0.61
N LEU A 40 -9.56 -1.08 -1.66
CA LEU A 40 -8.53 -2.10 -1.53
C LEU A 40 -7.33 -1.60 -0.71
N TYR A 41 -6.86 -0.38 -0.98
CA TYR A 41 -5.77 0.22 -0.20
C TYR A 41 -6.11 0.33 1.29
N LEU A 42 -7.28 0.87 1.62
CA LEU A 42 -7.71 1.08 3.00
C LEU A 42 -7.85 -0.23 3.79
N LYS A 43 -8.13 -1.35 3.12
CA LYS A 43 -8.16 -2.68 3.76
C LYS A 43 -6.81 -3.11 4.32
N TYR A 44 -5.73 -2.59 3.75
CA TYR A 44 -4.35 -2.91 4.11
C TYR A 44 -3.64 -1.78 4.87
N LEU A 45 -4.36 -0.71 5.20
CA LEU A 45 -3.81 0.39 6.00
C LEU A 45 -3.39 -0.12 7.39
N GLY A 46 -2.13 0.14 7.78
CA GLY A 46 -1.55 -0.34 9.02
C GLY A 46 -1.18 -1.84 9.03
N VAL A 47 -1.29 -2.53 7.88
CA VAL A 47 -0.77 -3.90 7.70
C VAL A 47 0.69 -3.83 7.24
N SER A 48 1.50 -4.81 7.63
CA SER A 48 2.91 -4.85 7.22
C SER A 48 3.05 -5.10 5.71
N ASP A 49 4.07 -4.51 5.10
CA ASP A 49 4.36 -4.69 3.66
C ASP A 49 4.42 -6.16 3.24
N GLU A 50 5.05 -7.02 4.06
CA GLU A 50 5.14 -8.46 3.78
C GLU A 50 3.76 -9.11 3.66
N GLU A 51 2.84 -8.78 4.56
CA GLU A 51 1.49 -9.30 4.55
C GLU A 51 0.69 -8.72 3.37
N VAL A 52 0.84 -7.43 3.06
CA VAL A 52 0.23 -6.82 1.87
C VAL A 52 0.70 -7.50 0.58
N TRP A 53 2.01 -7.71 0.43
CA TRP A 53 2.59 -8.35 -0.75
C TRP A 53 2.11 -9.80 -0.90
N ALA A 54 2.07 -10.55 0.20
CA ALA A 54 1.54 -11.90 0.20
C ALA A 54 0.06 -11.92 -0.25
N ASN A 55 -0.74 -10.97 0.22
CA ASN A 55 -2.13 -10.81 -0.16
C ASN A 55 -2.30 -10.43 -1.64
N TYR A 56 -1.47 -9.53 -2.18
CA TYR A 56 -1.48 -9.16 -3.60
C TYR A 56 -1.25 -10.37 -4.52
N HIS A 57 -0.34 -11.27 -4.14
CA HIS A 57 -0.13 -12.54 -4.85
C HIS A 57 -1.36 -13.46 -4.83
N GLN A 58 -2.26 -13.32 -3.85
CA GLN A 58 -3.54 -14.05 -3.81
C GLN A 58 -4.63 -13.36 -4.63
N ILE A 59 -4.90 -12.08 -4.38
CA ILE A 59 -6.04 -11.36 -4.98
C ILE A 59 -5.84 -11.07 -6.47
N PHE A 60 -4.58 -10.90 -6.89
CA PHE A 60 -4.22 -10.67 -8.29
C PHE A 60 -3.58 -11.90 -8.95
N ALA A 61 -3.81 -13.10 -8.40
CA ALA A 61 -3.23 -14.34 -8.93
C ALA A 61 -3.50 -14.54 -10.43
N SER A 62 -4.63 -14.05 -10.95
CA SER A 62 -5.01 -14.09 -12.36
C SER A 62 -4.07 -13.31 -13.30
N PHE A 63 -3.37 -12.30 -12.78
CA PHE A 63 -2.39 -11.51 -13.55
C PHE A 63 -1.06 -12.24 -13.71
N GLY A 64 -0.84 -13.33 -12.96
CA GLY A 64 0.36 -14.13 -12.97
C GLY A 64 1.45 -13.59 -12.04
N LYS A 65 2.14 -14.49 -11.34
CA LYS A 65 3.10 -14.18 -10.27
C LYS A 65 4.14 -13.12 -10.64
N ASN A 66 4.67 -13.17 -11.85
CA ASN A 66 5.70 -12.23 -12.31
C ASN A 66 5.15 -10.81 -12.49
N ASN A 67 3.93 -10.67 -13.01
CA ASN A 67 3.29 -9.36 -13.17
C ASN A 67 2.89 -8.78 -11.82
N VAL A 68 2.40 -9.61 -10.89
CA VAL A 68 2.10 -9.16 -9.52
C VAL A 68 3.36 -8.70 -8.81
N GLN A 69 4.48 -9.44 -8.96
CA GLN A 69 5.75 -9.03 -8.38
C GLN A 69 6.26 -7.71 -8.99
N LYS A 70 6.11 -7.55 -10.31
CA LYS A 70 6.47 -6.30 -10.98
C LYS A 70 5.62 -5.13 -10.47
N PHE A 71 4.31 -5.32 -10.32
CA PHE A 71 3.41 -4.31 -9.75
C PHE A 71 3.88 -3.88 -8.35
N ILE A 72 4.19 -4.83 -7.46
CA ILE A 72 4.71 -4.55 -6.11
C ILE A 72 5.99 -3.72 -6.16
N ASN A 73 6.96 -4.13 -6.98
CA ASN A 73 8.26 -3.46 -7.07
C ASN A 73 8.11 -2.04 -7.62
N ASP A 74 7.41 -1.87 -8.73
CA ASP A 74 7.23 -0.57 -9.39
C ASP A 74 6.46 0.41 -8.50
N ALA A 75 5.42 -0.06 -7.80
CA ALA A 75 4.66 0.78 -6.86
C ALA A 75 5.53 1.26 -5.68
N TYR A 76 6.39 0.38 -5.16
CA TYR A 76 7.33 0.73 -4.11
C TYR A 76 8.40 1.72 -4.59
N GLU A 77 8.98 1.49 -5.77
CA GLU A 77 9.97 2.40 -6.37
C GLU A 77 9.38 3.79 -6.63
N GLU A 78 8.14 3.88 -7.13
CA GLU A 78 7.50 5.18 -7.38
C GLU A 78 7.14 5.91 -6.09
N THR A 79 6.85 5.21 -5.00
CA THR A 79 6.56 5.84 -3.69
C THR A 79 7.77 6.60 -3.13
N ILE A 80 8.99 6.13 -3.42
CA ILE A 80 10.25 6.67 -2.86
C ILE A 80 10.87 7.75 -3.76
N ARG A 81 10.25 8.01 -4.92
CA ARG A 81 10.73 8.94 -5.93
C ARG A 81 10.58 10.41 -5.53
#